data_AF-A0A515EL97-F1
#
_entry.id   AF-A0A515EL97-F1
#
_cell.length_a   1.000
_cell.length_b   1.000
_cell.length_c   1.000
_cell.angle_alpha   90.00
_cell.angle_beta   90.00
_cell.angle_gamma   90.00
#
_symmetry.space_group_name_H-M   'P 1'
#
loop_
_entity.id
_entity.type
_entity.pdbx_description
1 polymer ?
#
loop_
_entity_poly.entity_id
_entity_poly.type
_entity_poly.pdbx_seq_one_letter_code
_entity_poly.pdbx_strand_id
1 'polypeptide(L)'
;MKTLIFGNSGSGKSTLAKHLSQAHGLAHLDLDSIVWEPGKVAVQRPMDAIHASLAEFLVAHQSWVIEGCYGELVEAASAQCTELVFLNPGREVCLTHNRSRPWEPHKYASKEAQDAMLENLQAWVAGYYERHDPWSYYAHRRIFDAFAGAKSERESPAEAVTPK
;
A
#
# COMPACT_ATOMS: atom_id res chain seq x y z
N MET A 1 6.94 7.51 15.88
CA MET A 1 6.71 6.21 15.20
C MET A 1 6.67 6.47 13.70
N LYS A 2 7.45 5.73 12.91
CA LYS A 2 7.46 5.84 11.44
C LYS A 2 7.31 4.43 10.85
N THR A 3 6.10 4.06 10.49
CA THR A 3 5.78 2.69 10.06
C THR A 3 5.49 2.65 8.56
N LEU A 4 6.15 1.76 7.85
CA LEU A 4 5.94 1.56 6.41
C LEU A 4 5.28 0.21 6.18
N ILE A 5 4.10 0.20 5.55
CA ILE A 5 3.28 -1.01 5.32
C ILE A 5 3.19 -1.29 3.83
N PHE A 6 3.55 -2.49 3.39
CA PHE A 6 3.56 -2.82 1.97
C PHE A 6 3.15 -4.27 1.71
N GLY A 7 2.90 -4.58 0.43
CA GLY A 7 2.38 -5.88 -0.02
C GLY A 7 1.31 -5.77 -1.09
N ASN A 8 0.78 -6.92 -1.53
CA ASN A 8 -0.14 -7.00 -2.66
C ASN A 8 -1.42 -6.17 -2.47
N SER A 9 -2.06 -5.76 -3.55
CA SER A 9 -3.37 -5.10 -3.51
C SER A 9 -4.41 -6.07 -2.93
N GLY A 10 -5.14 -5.66 -1.89
CA GLY A 10 -6.04 -6.53 -1.14
C GLY A 10 -5.43 -7.21 0.10
N SER A 11 -4.16 -6.97 0.42
CA SER A 11 -3.53 -7.56 1.62
C SER A 11 -3.95 -6.92 2.96
N GLY A 12 -4.76 -5.86 2.94
CA GLY A 12 -5.23 -5.16 4.15
C GLY A 12 -4.39 -3.97 4.62
N LYS A 13 -3.44 -3.50 3.80
CA LYS A 13 -2.54 -2.38 4.14
C LYS A 13 -3.27 -1.13 4.60
N SER A 14 -4.19 -0.61 3.79
CA SER A 14 -4.93 0.61 4.10
C SER A 14 -5.76 0.46 5.38
N THR A 15 -6.26 -0.75 5.69
CA THR A 15 -6.97 -1.02 6.95
C THR A 15 -6.03 -0.90 8.15
N LEU A 16 -4.87 -1.56 8.09
CA LEU A 16 -3.85 -1.48 9.15
C LEU A 16 -3.30 -0.05 9.31
N ALA A 17 -3.02 0.64 8.19
CA ALA A 17 -2.51 1.99 8.19
C ALA A 17 -3.50 2.98 8.83
N LYS A 18 -4.79 2.90 8.46
CA LYS A 18 -5.85 3.71 9.09
C LYS A 18 -5.96 3.43 10.58
N HIS A 19 -5.92 2.16 10.98
CA HIS A 19 -5.96 1.79 12.39
C HIS A 19 -4.78 2.39 13.18
N LEU A 20 -3.55 2.24 12.69
CA LEU A 20 -2.36 2.82 13.34
C LEU A 20 -2.40 4.35 13.38
N SER A 21 -2.84 4.98 12.29
CA SER A 21 -3.00 6.43 12.22
C SER A 21 -3.99 6.94 13.27
N GLN A 22 -5.16 6.29 13.40
CA GLN A 22 -6.16 6.65 14.40
C GLN A 22 -5.71 6.37 15.83
N ALA A 23 -5.11 5.20 16.08
CA ALA A 23 -4.71 4.77 17.41
C ALA A 23 -3.54 5.59 17.98
N HIS A 24 -2.63 6.07 17.13
CA HIS A 24 -1.40 6.76 17.55
C HIS A 24 -1.29 8.21 17.05
N GLY A 25 -2.31 8.74 16.39
CA GLY A 25 -2.29 10.11 15.85
C GLY A 25 -1.23 10.32 14.76
N LEU A 26 -0.96 9.32 13.93
CA LEU A 26 0.08 9.38 12.90
C LEU A 26 -0.45 10.05 11.63
N ALA A 27 0.38 10.86 10.97
CA ALA A 27 0.12 11.26 9.59
C ALA A 27 0.06 10.02 8.69
N HIS A 28 -0.93 9.95 7.81
CA HIS A 28 -1.14 8.80 6.92
C HIS A 28 -0.93 9.21 5.46
N LEU A 29 -0.09 8.46 4.75
CA LEU A 29 0.08 8.58 3.31
C LEU A 29 -0.23 7.25 2.62
N ASP A 30 -1.33 7.22 1.86
CA ASP A 30 -1.57 6.21 0.85
C ASP A 30 -0.77 6.59 -0.40
N LEU A 31 0.16 5.73 -0.83
CA LEU A 31 1.01 6.01 -1.99
C LEU A 31 0.21 6.17 -3.29
N ASP A 32 -1.00 5.61 -3.40
CA ASP A 32 -1.89 5.87 -4.55
C ASP A 32 -2.18 7.37 -4.70
N SER A 33 -2.31 8.10 -3.58
CA SER A 33 -2.65 9.53 -3.59
C SER A 33 -1.57 10.42 -4.19
N ILE A 34 -0.31 9.94 -4.24
CA ILE A 34 0.79 10.66 -4.85
C ILE A 34 1.20 10.08 -6.21
N VAL A 35 0.86 8.83 -6.52
CA VAL A 35 1.19 8.19 -7.79
C VAL A 35 0.21 8.57 -8.91
N TRP A 36 -1.07 8.74 -8.59
CA TRP A 36 -2.11 8.99 -9.60
C TRP A 36 -2.55 10.46 -9.64
N GLU A 37 -2.89 10.94 -10.83
CA GLU A 37 -3.46 12.26 -11.03
C GLU A 37 -4.84 12.37 -10.35
N PRO A 38 -5.08 13.36 -9.49
CA PRO A 38 -6.36 13.54 -8.83
C PRO A 38 -7.51 13.66 -9.84
N GLY A 39 -8.58 12.88 -9.62
CA GLY A 39 -9.76 12.88 -10.47
C GLY A 39 -9.59 12.22 -11.85
N LYS A 40 -8.43 11.61 -12.13
CA LYS A 40 -8.19 10.84 -13.37
C LYS A 40 -7.92 9.39 -13.04
N VAL A 41 -8.64 8.48 -13.69
CA VAL A 41 -8.44 7.04 -13.50
C VAL A 41 -7.18 6.59 -14.25
N ALA A 42 -6.27 5.94 -13.55
CA ALA A 42 -5.07 5.30 -14.11
C ALA A 42 -4.13 6.24 -14.91
N VAL A 43 -4.12 7.54 -14.59
CA VAL A 43 -3.13 8.48 -15.14
C VAL A 43 -2.05 8.70 -14.10
N GLN A 44 -0.87 8.14 -14.35
CA GLN A 44 0.27 8.27 -13.45
C GLN A 44 0.84 9.70 -13.52
N ARG A 45 1.19 10.25 -12.35
CA ARG A 45 1.92 11.52 -12.24
C ARG A 45 3.36 11.35 -12.75
N PRO A 46 4.02 12.43 -13.21
CA PRO A 46 5.45 12.41 -13.50
C PRO A 46 6.27 11.92 -12.30
N MET A 47 7.27 11.07 -12.53
CA MET A 47 8.04 10.43 -11.46
C MET A 47 8.74 11.43 -10.52
N ASP A 48 9.28 12.51 -11.07
CA ASP A 48 9.86 13.62 -10.31
C ASP A 48 8.84 14.26 -9.34
N ALA A 49 7.60 14.46 -9.80
CA ALA A 49 6.51 14.97 -8.96
C ALA A 49 6.10 13.97 -7.87
N ILE A 50 6.11 12.66 -8.15
CA ILE A 50 5.84 11.61 -7.16
C ILE A 50 6.90 11.63 -6.07
N HIS A 51 8.19 11.63 -6.45
CA HIS A 51 9.30 11.67 -5.49
C HIS A 51 9.32 12.97 -4.68
N ALA A 52 9.00 14.10 -5.29
CA ALA A 52 8.87 15.38 -4.58
C ALA A 52 7.76 15.31 -3.51
N SER A 53 6.58 14.79 -3.84
CA SER A 53 5.48 14.62 -2.89
C SER A 53 5.85 13.68 -1.73
N LEU A 54 6.56 12.57 -2.00
CA LEU A 54 7.03 11.68 -0.95
C LEU A 54 8.05 12.38 -0.03
N ALA A 55 9.02 13.09 -0.60
CA ALA A 55 10.02 13.83 0.16
C ALA A 55 9.40 14.92 1.04
N GLU A 56 8.46 15.69 0.50
CA GLU A 56 7.72 16.70 1.24
C GLU A 56 6.98 16.10 2.44
N PHE A 57 6.25 15.00 2.24
CA PHE A 57 5.56 14.30 3.32
C PHE A 57 6.52 13.82 4.42
N LEU A 58 7.65 13.22 4.03
CA LEU A 58 8.65 12.71 4.97
C LEU A 58 9.29 13.82 5.82
N VAL A 59 9.49 15.01 5.25
CA VAL A 59 10.02 16.19 5.95
C VAL A 59 8.96 16.83 6.86
N ALA A 60 7.72 16.92 6.40
CA ALA A 60 6.63 17.58 7.12
C ALA A 60 6.20 16.84 8.40
N HIS A 61 6.43 15.52 8.47
CA HIS A 61 5.89 14.69 9.54
C HIS A 61 6.98 13.95 10.33
N GLN A 62 7.05 14.22 11.64
CA GLN A 62 7.96 13.52 12.55
C GLN A 62 7.52 12.08 12.88
N SER A 63 6.20 11.80 12.79
CA SER A 63 5.62 10.47 12.97
C SER A 63 4.55 10.23 11.91
N TRP A 64 4.60 9.05 11.29
CA TRP A 64 3.76 8.74 10.14
C TRP A 64 3.55 7.23 9.95
N VAL A 65 2.54 6.91 9.18
CA VAL A 65 2.33 5.62 8.55
C VAL A 65 2.18 5.81 7.04
N ILE A 66 3.02 5.14 6.26
CA ILE A 66 2.97 5.15 4.79
C ILE A 66 2.56 3.75 4.34
N GLU A 67 1.70 3.66 3.32
CA GLU A 67 1.29 2.37 2.78
C GLU A 67 1.19 2.33 1.26
N GLY A 68 1.53 1.18 0.66
CA GLY A 68 1.33 0.95 -0.76
C GLY A 68 2.03 -0.30 -1.31
N CYS A 69 2.14 -0.39 -2.63
CA CYS A 69 2.75 -1.54 -3.32
C CYS A 69 3.85 -1.13 -4.32
N TYR A 70 4.26 0.12 -4.31
CA TYR A 70 5.24 0.69 -5.22
C TYR A 70 6.64 0.44 -4.67
N GLY A 71 7.28 -0.67 -5.05
CA GLY A 71 8.56 -1.09 -4.47
C GLY A 71 9.62 0.00 -4.42
N GLU A 72 9.75 0.82 -5.48
CA GLU A 72 10.69 1.95 -5.51
C GLU A 72 10.37 3.02 -4.45
N LEU A 73 9.09 3.35 -4.24
CA LEU A 73 8.68 4.31 -3.22
C LEU A 73 8.78 3.74 -1.81
N VAL A 74 8.48 2.44 -1.65
CA VAL A 74 8.67 1.71 -0.40
C VAL A 74 10.16 1.69 -0.04
N GLU A 75 11.03 1.36 -0.98
CA GLU A 75 12.48 1.37 -0.81
C GLU A 75 12.97 2.78 -0.43
N ALA A 76 12.52 3.82 -1.15
CA ALA A 76 12.85 5.22 -0.83
C ALA A 76 12.40 5.65 0.57
N ALA A 77 11.19 5.29 1.00
CA ALA A 77 10.65 5.64 2.32
C ALA A 77 11.29 4.82 3.46
N SER A 78 11.76 3.61 3.16
CA SER A 78 12.30 2.68 4.16
C SER A 78 13.52 3.23 4.91
N ALA A 79 14.33 4.08 4.26
CA ALA A 79 15.49 4.72 4.88
C ALA A 79 15.14 5.57 6.11
N GLN A 80 13.87 6.01 6.23
CA GLN A 80 13.38 6.83 7.34
C GLN A 80 12.40 6.10 8.25
N CYS A 81 12.00 4.86 7.95
CA CYS A 81 11.04 4.15 8.79
C CYS A 81 11.74 3.52 10.00
N THR A 82 11.04 3.50 11.13
CA THR A 82 11.45 2.77 12.34
C THR A 82 10.95 1.33 12.33
N GLU A 83 9.89 1.05 11.59
CA GLU A 83 9.28 -0.27 11.46
C GLU A 83 8.82 -0.52 10.02
N LEU A 84 9.17 -1.69 9.49
CA LEU A 84 8.75 -2.16 8.17
C LEU A 84 7.80 -3.36 8.30
N VAL A 85 6.60 -3.26 7.74
CA VAL A 85 5.55 -4.28 7.84
C VAL A 85 5.18 -4.79 6.45
N PHE A 86 5.46 -6.06 6.19
CA PHE A 86 5.08 -6.74 4.96
C PHE A 86 3.79 -7.54 5.18
N LEU A 87 2.70 -7.16 4.51
CA LEU A 87 1.46 -7.93 4.51
C LEU A 87 1.42 -8.87 3.31
N ASN A 88 1.52 -10.17 3.58
CA ASN A 88 1.60 -11.23 2.59
C ASN A 88 0.61 -12.38 2.88
N PRO A 89 -0.71 -12.13 2.95
CA PRO A 89 -1.69 -13.14 3.35
C PRO A 89 -2.02 -14.18 2.27
N GLY A 90 -1.27 -14.21 1.17
CA GLY A 90 -1.52 -15.09 0.03
C GLY A 90 -2.46 -14.51 -1.02
N ARG A 91 -2.40 -15.12 -2.22
CA ARG A 91 -3.13 -14.70 -3.42
C ARG A 91 -4.65 -14.71 -3.21
N GLU A 92 -5.19 -15.81 -2.71
CA GLU A 92 -6.65 -16.00 -2.61
C GLU A 92 -7.31 -15.02 -1.64
N VAL A 93 -6.63 -14.68 -0.54
CA VAL A 93 -7.07 -13.64 0.39
C VAL A 93 -7.14 -12.29 -0.32
N CYS A 94 -6.07 -11.90 -1.03
CA CYS A 94 -6.01 -10.64 -1.75
C CYS A 94 -7.11 -10.53 -2.83
N LEU A 95 -7.34 -11.60 -3.59
CA LEU A 95 -8.39 -11.65 -4.60
C LEU A 95 -9.79 -11.52 -3.97
N THR A 96 -10.04 -12.24 -2.86
CA THR A 96 -11.30 -12.18 -2.11
C THR A 96 -11.57 -10.77 -1.60
N HIS A 97 -10.60 -10.16 -0.91
CA HIS A 97 -10.73 -8.80 -0.39
C HIS A 97 -10.98 -7.77 -1.48
N ASN A 98 -10.38 -7.93 -2.67
CA ASN A 98 -10.61 -7.02 -3.78
C ASN A 98 -12.02 -7.11 -4.36
N ARG A 99 -12.61 -8.33 -4.40
CA ARG A 99 -14.01 -8.53 -4.82
C ARG A 99 -15.00 -7.92 -3.83
N SER A 100 -14.65 -7.90 -2.54
CA SER A 100 -15.49 -7.34 -1.49
C SER A 100 -15.25 -5.84 -1.22
N ARG A 101 -14.47 -5.14 -2.05
CA ARG A 101 -14.20 -3.71 -1.84
C ARG A 101 -15.49 -2.90 -1.92
N PRO A 102 -15.77 -2.01 -0.95
CA PRO A 102 -16.80 -1.02 -1.11
C PRO A 102 -16.42 -0.04 -2.24
N TRP A 103 -17.38 0.74 -2.69
CA TRP A 103 -17.10 1.84 -3.62
C TRP A 103 -16.09 2.81 -2.99
N GLU A 104 -15.06 3.15 -3.75
CA GLU A 104 -14.00 4.11 -3.40
C GLU A 104 -14.29 5.45 -4.12
N PRO A 105 -15.13 6.34 -3.56
CA PRO A 105 -15.58 7.57 -4.23
C PRO A 105 -14.44 8.57 -4.52
N HIS A 106 -13.31 8.41 -3.82
CA HIS A 106 -12.10 9.20 -4.04
C HIS A 106 -11.29 8.71 -5.26
N LYS A 107 -11.56 7.51 -5.77
CA LYS A 107 -10.89 6.91 -6.95
C LYS A 107 -11.82 6.82 -8.16
N TYR A 108 -13.10 6.55 -7.95
CA TYR A 108 -14.06 6.28 -9.01
C TYR A 108 -15.34 7.10 -8.86
N ALA A 109 -15.87 7.58 -9.98
CA ALA A 109 -17.11 8.36 -10.02
C ALA A 109 -18.36 7.56 -9.59
N SER A 110 -18.35 6.24 -9.73
CA SER A 110 -19.43 5.35 -9.30
C SER A 110 -18.92 3.92 -9.00
N LYS A 111 -19.77 3.08 -8.40
CA LYS A 111 -19.48 1.66 -8.17
C LYS A 111 -19.32 0.89 -9.48
N GLU A 112 -20.11 1.23 -10.50
CA GLU A 112 -20.03 0.62 -11.83
C GLU A 112 -18.69 0.94 -12.51
N ALA A 113 -18.21 2.18 -12.39
CA ALA A 113 -16.91 2.58 -12.93
C ALA A 113 -15.75 1.85 -12.24
N GLN A 114 -15.86 1.59 -10.94
CA GLN A 114 -14.91 0.77 -10.19
C GLN A 114 -14.97 -0.71 -10.62
N ASP A 115 -16.18 -1.26 -10.75
CA ASP A 115 -16.39 -2.66 -11.12
C ASP A 115 -15.92 -2.96 -12.54
N ALA A 116 -15.99 -1.99 -13.45
CA ALA A 116 -15.41 -2.09 -14.79
C ALA A 116 -13.88 -2.33 -14.77
N MET A 117 -13.19 -1.95 -13.69
CA MET A 117 -11.75 -2.18 -13.52
C MET A 117 -11.44 -3.49 -12.78
N LEU A 118 -12.45 -4.18 -12.24
CA LEU A 118 -12.26 -5.29 -11.32
C LEU A 118 -11.53 -6.47 -11.97
N GLU A 119 -11.85 -6.83 -13.22
CA GLU A 119 -11.20 -7.93 -13.92
C GLU A 119 -9.69 -7.68 -14.10
N ASN A 120 -9.33 -6.47 -14.58
CA ASN A 120 -7.95 -6.04 -14.72
C ASN A 120 -7.22 -6.03 -13.37
N LEU A 121 -7.88 -5.53 -12.32
CA LEU A 121 -7.34 -5.55 -10.97
C LEU A 121 -7.11 -6.99 -10.47
N GLN A 122 -8.05 -7.91 -10.69
CA GLN A 122 -7.93 -9.30 -10.28
C GLN A 122 -6.76 -9.99 -11.00
N ALA A 123 -6.60 -9.79 -12.31
CA ALA A 123 -5.48 -10.33 -13.07
C ALA A 123 -4.13 -9.77 -12.55
N TRP A 124 -4.06 -8.47 -12.29
CA TRP A 124 -2.87 -7.85 -11.72
C TRP A 124 -2.57 -8.36 -10.30
N VAL A 125 -3.58 -8.59 -9.46
CA VAL A 125 -3.40 -9.13 -8.10
C VAL A 125 -2.92 -10.58 -8.15
N ALA A 126 -3.47 -11.38 -9.07
CA ALA A 126 -3.11 -12.78 -9.24
C ALA A 126 -1.66 -12.94 -9.69
N GLY A 127 -1.20 -12.11 -10.63
CA GLY A 127 0.17 -12.14 -11.16
C GLY A 127 1.24 -11.65 -10.18
N TYR A 128 0.89 -11.16 -8.98
CA TYR A 128 1.83 -10.60 -8.01
C TYR A 128 3.00 -11.54 -7.68
N TYR A 129 2.76 -12.85 -7.61
CA TYR A 129 3.77 -13.87 -7.29
C TYR A 129 4.57 -14.34 -8.50
N GLU A 130 4.22 -13.88 -9.71
CA GLU A 130 4.81 -14.33 -10.97
C GLU A 130 5.57 -13.19 -11.68
N ARG A 131 5.13 -11.95 -11.52
CA ARG A 131 5.80 -10.78 -12.11
C ARG A 131 7.15 -10.51 -11.43
N HIS A 132 8.06 -9.88 -12.15
CA HIS A 132 9.38 -9.45 -11.66
C HIS A 132 9.55 -7.92 -11.73
N ASP A 133 8.43 -7.20 -11.74
CA ASP A 133 8.40 -5.72 -11.73
C ASP A 133 8.51 -5.15 -10.30
N PRO A 134 8.67 -3.82 -10.14
CA PRO A 134 8.74 -3.18 -8.83
C PRO A 134 7.50 -3.35 -7.94
N TRP A 135 6.38 -3.87 -8.44
CA TRP A 135 5.14 -4.07 -7.67
C TRP A 135 4.92 -5.53 -7.25
N SER A 136 5.88 -6.41 -7.58
CA SER A 136 5.72 -7.85 -7.41
C SER A 136 6.21 -8.37 -6.06
N TYR A 137 5.88 -9.63 -5.79
CA TYR A 137 6.38 -10.36 -4.64
C TYR A 137 7.91 -10.33 -4.55
N TYR A 138 8.61 -10.49 -5.67
CA TYR A 138 10.07 -10.53 -5.68
C TYR A 138 10.68 -9.19 -5.28
N ALA A 139 10.13 -8.08 -5.78
CA ALA A 139 10.58 -6.74 -5.37
C ALA A 139 10.31 -6.51 -3.88
N HIS A 140 9.11 -6.82 -3.41
CA HIS A 140 8.74 -6.68 -2.00
C HIS A 140 9.58 -7.57 -1.07
N ARG A 141 9.81 -8.84 -1.43
CA ARG A 141 10.66 -9.76 -0.69
C ARG A 141 12.09 -9.23 -0.59
N ARG A 142 12.66 -8.75 -1.70
CA ARG A 142 14.01 -8.15 -1.72
C ARG A 142 14.12 -6.98 -0.74
N ILE A 143 13.14 -6.06 -0.77
CA ILE A 143 13.10 -4.91 0.14
C ILE A 143 12.99 -5.38 1.60
N PHE A 144 12.09 -6.33 1.88
CA PHE A 144 11.92 -6.89 3.22
C PHE A 144 13.21 -7.53 3.74
N ASP A 145 13.84 -8.38 2.95
CA ASP A 145 15.02 -9.14 3.34
C ASP A 145 16.23 -8.21 3.57
N ALA A 146 16.40 -7.19 2.71
CA ALA A 146 17.47 -6.21 2.81
C ALA A 146 17.32 -5.23 3.99
N PHE A 147 16.10 -5.03 4.50
CA PHE A 147 15.88 -4.09 5.61
C PHE A 147 16.48 -4.62 6.91
N ALA A 148 17.37 -3.82 7.53
CA ALA A 148 18.09 -4.20 8.75
C ALA A 148 17.41 -3.77 10.06
N GLY A 149 16.41 -2.88 9.98
CA GLY A 149 15.67 -2.40 11.15
C GLY A 149 14.59 -3.36 11.63
N ALA A 150 13.73 -2.89 12.54
CA ALA A 150 12.59 -3.66 13.01
C ALA A 150 11.63 -3.97 11.85
N LYS A 151 11.42 -5.26 11.57
CA LYS A 151 10.53 -5.71 10.50
C LYS A 151 9.66 -6.88 10.91
N SER A 152 8.45 -6.93 10.36
CA SER A 152 7.53 -8.05 10.52
C SER A 152 6.84 -8.40 9.22
N GLU A 153 6.65 -9.70 8.98
CA GLU A 153 5.80 -10.20 7.90
C GLU A 153 4.55 -10.83 8.50
N ARG A 154 3.39 -10.57 7.89
CA ARG A 154 2.11 -11.15 8.31
C ARG A 154 1.52 -11.98 7.16
N GLU A 155 1.44 -13.28 7.39
CA GLU A 155 0.91 -14.27 6.43
C GLU A 155 -0.57 -14.60 6.65
N SER A 156 -1.16 -14.12 7.74
CA SER A 156 -2.61 -14.15 7.95
C SER A 156 -3.19 -12.74 7.74
N PRO A 157 -4.47 -12.63 7.31
CA PRO A 157 -5.19 -11.38 7.43
C PRO A 157 -5.02 -10.88 8.86
N ALA A 158 -4.79 -9.57 9.06
CA ALA A 158 -4.93 -9.01 10.38
C ALA A 158 -6.36 -9.36 10.85
N GLU A 159 -6.48 -10.23 11.85
CA GLU A 159 -7.73 -10.38 12.57
C GLU A 159 -8.14 -8.94 12.90
N ALA A 160 -9.38 -8.58 12.55
CA ALA A 160 -9.92 -7.30 12.95
C ALA A 160 -9.69 -7.21 14.45
N VAL A 161 -8.79 -6.31 14.88
CA VAL A 161 -8.54 -6.09 16.30
C VAL A 161 -9.84 -5.50 16.80
N THR A 162 -10.70 -6.36 17.33
CA THR A 162 -11.93 -5.95 17.98
C THR A 162 -11.51 -4.99 19.08
N PRO A 163 -11.97 -3.74 19.08
CA PRO A 163 -11.71 -2.86 20.21
C PRO A 163 -12.32 -3.56 21.44
N LYS A 164 -11.52 -3.76 22.47
CA LYS A 164 -12.04 -4.02 23.82
C LYS A 164 -12.69 -2.76 24.36
#